data_AF-X1IR78-F1
#
_entry.id   AF-X1IR78-F1
#
_cell.length_a   1.000
_cell.length_b   1.000
_cell.length_c   1.000
_cell.angle_alpha   90.00
_cell.angle_beta   90.00
_cell.angle_gamma   90.00
#
_symmetry.space_group_name_H-M   'P 1'
#
loop_
_entity.id
_entity.type
_entity.pdbx_description
1 polymer ?
#
loop_
_entity_poly.entity_id
_entity_poly.type
_entity_poly.pdbx_seq_one_letter_code
_entity_poly.pdbx_strand_id
1 'polypeptide(L)'
;MEDFTQVDDFWFYLDKKEELYIKEPLDENFFSCLKTWVSELNNVKFLVKDDKKLELIINLINKFIFVQSLDSFWVISKNYIQNEWIAIERKWAAKNTNRILKKFLEDINEYFYELYDTELFKIAEENKTVLSVLDSSSDNISLFYEKLKLILGVEYGEPSSSWVRGITQFNFRRIDEDVLGKSYETFLAEIRKEQGIYYTPKYITQFIIDNTIKKKIRLIIEPIPKLLEEKKFKEVLDLINELFEFKVLDPACG
;
A
#
# COMPACT_ATOMS: atom_id res chain seq x y z
N MET A 1 -17.87 -15.78 -7.00
CA MET A 1 -18.31 -16.54 -5.82
C MET A 1 -17.24 -16.56 -4.73
N GLU A 2 -15.93 -16.57 -5.06
CA GLU A 2 -14.83 -16.49 -4.07
C GLU A 2 -14.86 -15.24 -3.17
N ASP A 3 -15.24 -14.08 -3.70
CA ASP A 3 -15.38 -12.86 -2.88
C ASP A 3 -16.54 -12.93 -1.87
N PHE A 4 -17.60 -13.69 -2.16
CA PHE A 4 -18.78 -13.78 -1.30
C PHE A 4 -18.47 -14.61 -0.03
N THR A 5 -17.64 -15.64 -0.17
CA THR A 5 -17.19 -16.51 0.93
C THR A 5 -16.29 -15.79 1.95
N GLN A 6 -15.84 -14.56 1.67
CA GLN A 6 -15.04 -13.76 2.61
C GLN A 6 -15.91 -12.92 3.56
N VAL A 7 -17.16 -12.63 3.17
CA VAL A 7 -18.03 -11.67 3.86
C VAL A 7 -19.24 -12.36 4.48
N ASP A 8 -19.74 -13.45 3.89
CA ASP A 8 -20.95 -14.19 4.30
C ASP A 8 -22.22 -13.33 4.52
N ASP A 9 -22.22 -12.09 4.01
CA ASP A 9 -23.37 -11.18 3.94
C ASP A 9 -23.48 -10.61 2.51
N PHE A 10 -24.59 -10.95 1.86
CA PHE A 10 -24.88 -10.57 0.48
C PHE A 10 -25.07 -9.06 0.31
N TRP A 11 -25.71 -8.40 1.27
CA TRP A 11 -25.98 -6.97 1.17
C TRP A 11 -24.70 -6.15 1.37
N PHE A 12 -23.86 -6.57 2.33
CA PHE A 12 -22.54 -5.98 2.50
C PHE A 12 -21.65 -6.20 1.26
N TYR A 13 -21.69 -7.40 0.68
CA TYR A 13 -20.97 -7.71 -0.56
C TYR A 13 -21.41 -6.81 -1.71
N LEU A 14 -22.73 -6.61 -1.91
CA LEU A 14 -23.26 -5.75 -2.97
C LEU A 14 -22.86 -4.27 -2.76
N ASP A 15 -23.03 -3.74 -1.56
CA ASP A 15 -22.67 -2.36 -1.21
C ASP A 15 -21.18 -2.09 -1.47
N LYS A 16 -20.31 -3.03 -1.10
CA LYS A 16 -18.88 -2.93 -1.40
C LYS A 16 -18.56 -3.02 -2.89
N LYS A 17 -19.28 -3.84 -3.67
CA LYS A 17 -19.07 -3.95 -5.12
C LYS A 17 -19.50 -2.70 -5.86
N GLU A 18 -20.61 -2.08 -5.45
CA GLU A 18 -21.09 -0.83 -6.02
C GLU A 18 -20.09 0.30 -5.79
N GLU A 19 -19.54 0.44 -4.59
CA GLU A 19 -18.49 1.45 -4.34
C GLU A 19 -17.22 1.22 -5.15
N LEU A 20 -16.76 -0.02 -5.27
CA LEU A 20 -15.57 -0.33 -6.08
C LEU A 20 -15.77 0.01 -7.56
N TYR A 21 -17.02 0.02 -8.04
CA TYR A 21 -17.34 0.44 -9.40
C TYR A 21 -17.26 1.96 -9.58
N ILE A 22 -17.52 2.73 -8.52
CA ILE A 22 -17.44 4.21 -8.53
C ILE A 22 -15.98 4.70 -8.44
N LYS A 23 -15.08 3.89 -7.87
CA LYS A 23 -13.66 4.24 -7.71
C LYS A 23 -12.89 4.17 -9.04
N GLU A 24 -11.96 5.09 -9.22
CA GLU A 24 -11.13 5.21 -10.41
C GLU A 24 -10.17 4.00 -10.56
N PRO A 25 -9.90 3.51 -11.77
CA PRO A 25 -8.92 2.46 -12.00
C PRO A 25 -7.48 2.93 -11.75
N LEU A 26 -6.56 1.98 -11.58
CA LEU A 26 -5.12 2.25 -11.45
C LEU A 26 -4.46 2.33 -12.83
N ASP A 27 -4.66 3.44 -13.53
CA ASP A 27 -4.13 3.69 -14.88
C ASP A 27 -3.24 4.95 -14.95
N GLU A 28 -3.05 5.52 -16.14
CA GLU A 28 -2.28 6.76 -16.36
C GLU A 28 -2.70 7.92 -15.43
N ASN A 29 -3.98 8.01 -15.09
CA ASN A 29 -4.47 9.05 -14.19
C ASN A 29 -4.00 8.82 -12.75
N PHE A 30 -3.95 7.56 -12.29
CA PHE A 30 -3.36 7.22 -11.00
C PHE A 30 -1.89 7.65 -10.92
N PHE A 31 -1.10 7.35 -11.95
CA PHE A 31 0.31 7.76 -11.99
C PHE A 31 0.48 9.29 -11.98
N SER A 32 -0.38 10.01 -12.72
CA SER A 32 -0.41 11.48 -12.70
C SER A 32 -0.75 12.04 -11.31
N CYS A 33 -1.75 11.47 -10.65
CA CYS A 33 -2.11 11.83 -9.29
C CYS A 33 -0.97 11.54 -8.31
N LEU A 34 -0.31 10.39 -8.43
CA LEU A 34 0.80 10.01 -7.57
C LEU A 34 2.01 10.96 -7.71
N LYS A 35 2.35 11.39 -8.93
CA LYS A 35 3.33 12.49 -9.16
C LYS A 35 2.91 13.78 -8.48
N THR A 36 1.63 14.11 -8.59
CA THR A 36 1.08 15.31 -7.96
C THR A 36 1.15 15.22 -6.44
N TRP A 37 0.79 14.09 -5.83
CA TRP A 37 0.88 13.88 -4.38
C TRP A 37 2.31 14.04 -3.86
N VAL A 38 3.29 13.47 -4.55
CA VAL A 38 4.72 13.65 -4.20
C VAL A 38 5.12 15.11 -4.29
N SER A 39 4.76 15.81 -5.37
CA SER A 39 5.04 17.23 -5.56
C SER A 39 4.40 18.10 -4.47
N GLU A 40 3.13 17.84 -4.12
CA GLU A 40 2.40 18.56 -3.09
C GLU A 40 3.05 18.43 -1.71
N LEU A 41 3.48 17.21 -1.34
CA LEU A 41 4.23 17.00 -0.09
C LEU A 41 5.65 17.55 -0.16
N ASN A 42 6.24 17.64 -1.35
CA ASN A 42 7.56 18.25 -1.52
C ASN A 42 7.52 19.77 -1.28
N ASN A 43 6.36 20.41 -1.37
CA ASN A 43 6.21 21.83 -0.99
C ASN A 43 6.25 22.06 0.53
N VAL A 44 6.10 21.00 1.33
CA VAL A 44 6.23 21.06 2.80
C VAL A 44 7.71 21.12 3.18
N LYS A 45 8.05 21.90 4.21
CA LYS A 45 9.42 22.04 4.73
C LYS A 45 9.76 20.90 5.69
N PHE A 46 10.80 20.16 5.33
CA PHE A 46 11.41 19.11 6.14
C PHE A 46 12.80 19.56 6.60
N LEU A 47 13.21 19.14 7.78
CA LEU A 47 14.51 19.41 8.41
C LEU A 47 15.53 18.31 8.09
N VAL A 48 15.50 17.79 6.86
CA VAL A 48 16.42 16.75 6.35
C VAL A 48 16.87 17.09 4.93
N LYS A 49 17.89 16.39 4.43
CA LYS A 49 18.35 16.51 3.04
C LYS A 49 17.27 16.06 2.05
N ASP A 50 17.30 16.60 0.83
CA ASP A 50 16.29 16.34 -0.20
C ASP A 50 16.09 14.85 -0.53
N ASP A 51 17.18 14.07 -0.65
CA ASP A 51 17.08 12.63 -0.91
C ASP A 51 16.29 11.91 0.19
N LYS A 52 16.54 12.26 1.46
CA LYS A 52 15.86 11.67 2.61
C LYS A 52 14.43 12.18 2.74
N LYS A 53 14.19 13.47 2.47
CA LYS A 53 12.85 14.07 2.45
C LYS A 53 11.94 13.30 1.51
N LEU A 54 12.42 13.04 0.31
CA LEU A 54 11.64 12.35 -0.69
C LEU A 54 11.38 10.89 -0.33
N GLU A 55 12.37 10.17 0.20
CA GLU A 55 12.18 8.81 0.70
C GLU A 55 11.05 8.77 1.76
N LEU A 56 11.01 9.75 2.66
CA LEU A 56 9.95 9.86 3.68
C LEU A 56 8.57 10.14 3.07
N ILE A 57 8.49 10.99 2.05
CA ILE A 57 7.26 11.28 1.32
C ILE A 57 6.74 10.01 0.64
N ILE A 58 7.61 9.28 -0.07
CA ILE A 58 7.25 8.04 -0.76
C ILE A 58 6.78 6.98 0.25
N ASN A 59 7.51 6.81 1.35
CA ASN A 59 7.12 5.88 2.41
C ASN A 59 5.74 6.24 2.99
N LEU A 60 5.48 7.53 3.26
CA LEU A 60 4.18 7.99 3.75
C LEU A 60 3.04 7.66 2.77
N ILE A 61 3.22 7.89 1.48
CA ILE A 61 2.21 7.56 0.47
C ILE A 61 2.01 6.04 0.38
N ASN A 62 3.10 5.26 0.38
CA ASN A 62 3.04 3.80 0.31
C ASN A 62 2.29 3.19 1.51
N LYS A 63 2.44 3.75 2.71
CA LYS A 63 1.64 3.37 3.88
C LYS A 63 0.15 3.47 3.59
N PHE A 64 -0.30 4.59 3.06
CA PHE A 64 -1.73 4.78 2.80
C PHE A 64 -2.25 4.00 1.59
N ILE A 65 -1.41 3.76 0.57
CA ILE A 65 -1.73 2.82 -0.50
C ILE A 65 -1.93 1.41 0.06
N PHE A 66 -1.05 0.96 0.96
CA PHE A 66 -1.18 -0.34 1.63
C PHE A 66 -2.50 -0.42 2.43
N VAL A 67 -2.77 0.58 3.28
CA VAL A 67 -4.02 0.65 4.06
C VAL A 67 -5.25 0.62 3.14
N GLN A 68 -5.25 1.44 2.07
CA GLN A 68 -6.38 1.48 1.14
C GLN A 68 -6.52 0.16 0.35
N SER A 69 -5.43 -0.53 0.06
CA SER A 69 -5.46 -1.85 -0.56
C SER A 69 -6.17 -2.85 0.35
N LEU A 70 -5.84 -2.88 1.65
CA LEU A 70 -6.51 -3.74 2.63
C LEU A 70 -8.03 -3.46 2.71
N ASP A 71 -8.45 -2.19 2.67
CA ASP A 71 -9.88 -1.83 2.62
C ASP A 71 -10.52 -2.30 1.30
N SER A 72 -9.85 -2.13 0.16
CA SER A 72 -10.32 -2.61 -1.14
C SER A 72 -10.48 -4.14 -1.20
N PHE A 73 -9.63 -4.89 -0.49
CA PHE A 73 -9.72 -6.35 -0.33
C PHE A 73 -10.58 -6.78 0.87
N TRP A 74 -11.24 -5.85 1.55
CA TRP A 74 -12.14 -6.09 2.69
C TRP A 74 -11.47 -6.79 3.88
N VAL A 75 -10.16 -6.62 4.01
CA VAL A 75 -9.39 -7.15 5.14
C VAL A 75 -9.59 -6.28 6.39
N ILE A 76 -9.87 -4.98 6.20
CA ILE A 76 -10.16 -4.01 7.26
C ILE A 76 -11.53 -3.35 7.05
N SER A 77 -11.95 -2.54 8.02
CA SER A 77 -13.22 -1.83 7.97
C SER A 77 -13.32 -0.90 6.76
N LYS A 78 -14.56 -0.73 6.28
CA LYS A 78 -14.88 0.09 5.11
C LYS A 78 -14.48 1.55 5.31
N ASN A 79 -13.89 2.17 4.29
CA ASN A 79 -13.48 3.59 4.28
C ASN A 79 -12.62 3.94 5.51
N TYR A 80 -11.70 3.03 5.86
CA TYR A 80 -10.92 3.10 7.10
C TYR A 80 -10.26 4.48 7.26
N ILE A 81 -9.52 4.92 6.23
CA ILE A 81 -8.75 6.17 6.25
C ILE A 81 -9.66 7.36 6.54
N GLN A 82 -10.78 7.48 5.82
CA GLN A 82 -11.70 8.61 5.98
C GLN A 82 -12.39 8.57 7.34
N ASN A 83 -12.85 7.39 7.76
CA ASN A 83 -13.52 7.21 9.04
C ASN A 83 -12.60 7.54 10.21
N GLU A 84 -11.35 7.08 10.17
CA GLU A 84 -10.36 7.34 11.21
C GLU A 84 -10.01 8.83 11.27
N TRP A 85 -9.79 9.45 10.11
CA TRP A 85 -9.53 10.88 10.03
C TRP A 85 -10.69 11.70 10.64
N ILE A 86 -11.94 11.43 10.21
CA ILE A 86 -13.13 12.12 10.71
C ILE A 86 -13.32 11.89 12.21
N ALA A 87 -13.07 10.67 12.70
CA ALA A 87 -13.17 10.36 14.13
C ALA A 87 -12.18 11.17 14.96
N ILE A 88 -10.92 11.26 14.51
CA ILE A 88 -9.87 12.03 15.18
C ILE A 88 -10.17 13.53 15.11
N GLU A 89 -10.56 14.06 13.95
CA GLU A 89 -10.99 15.45 13.82
C GLU A 89 -12.12 15.78 14.78
N ARG A 90 -13.19 14.97 14.83
CA ARG A 90 -14.32 15.20 15.74
C ARG A 90 -13.89 15.16 17.21
N LYS A 91 -13.03 14.20 17.59
CA LYS A 91 -12.57 14.02 18.97
C LYS A 91 -11.62 15.13 19.42
N TRP A 92 -10.85 15.69 18.49
CA TRP A 92 -9.79 16.66 18.78
C TRP A 92 -10.04 18.04 18.16
N ALA A 93 -11.25 18.33 17.66
CA ALA A 93 -11.62 19.55 16.95
C ALA A 93 -11.31 20.84 17.72
N ALA A 94 -11.36 20.80 19.06
CA ALA A 94 -11.00 21.92 19.92
C ALA A 94 -9.48 22.17 20.06
N LYS A 95 -8.63 21.43 19.32
CA LYS A 95 -7.16 21.48 19.42
C LYS A 95 -6.48 21.71 18.06
N ASN A 96 -5.23 22.18 18.13
CA ASN A 96 -4.36 22.49 16.99
C ASN A 96 -4.15 21.29 16.03
N THR A 97 -4.10 21.57 14.72
CA THR A 97 -3.85 20.64 13.60
C THR A 97 -2.67 19.69 13.85
N ASN A 98 -1.59 20.14 14.50
CA ASN A 98 -0.46 19.30 14.86
C ASN A 98 -0.88 18.05 15.67
N ARG A 99 -1.84 18.22 16.59
CA ARG A 99 -2.31 17.12 17.45
C ARG A 99 -3.17 16.12 16.68
N ILE A 100 -3.99 16.61 15.75
CA ILE A 100 -4.80 15.76 14.86
C ILE A 100 -3.87 14.90 14.01
N LEU A 101 -2.88 15.53 13.35
CA LEU A 101 -1.87 14.82 12.56
C LEU A 101 -1.10 13.78 13.37
N LYS A 102 -0.65 14.17 14.56
CA LYS A 102 0.11 13.28 15.44
C LYS A 102 -0.71 12.04 15.79
N LYS A 103 -1.95 12.24 16.24
CA LYS A 103 -2.86 11.14 16.59
C LYS A 103 -3.16 10.26 15.39
N PHE A 104 -3.53 10.84 14.26
CA PHE A 104 -3.84 10.08 13.06
C PHE A 104 -2.66 9.21 12.58
N LEU A 105 -1.45 9.77 12.54
CA LEU A 105 -0.27 9.04 12.10
C LEU A 105 0.19 7.99 13.11
N GLU A 106 0.09 8.26 14.41
CA GLU A 106 0.39 7.29 15.48
C GLU A 106 -0.59 6.11 15.43
N ASP A 107 -1.89 6.40 15.44
CA ASP A 107 -2.95 5.39 15.51
C ASP A 107 -2.91 4.47 14.26
N ILE A 108 -2.62 5.02 13.07
CA ILE A 108 -2.36 4.24 11.84
C ILE A 108 -1.11 3.36 12.00
N ASN A 109 0.02 3.92 12.43
CA ASN A 109 1.25 3.14 12.52
C ASN A 109 1.14 2.01 13.54
N GLU A 110 0.55 2.27 14.71
CA GLU A 110 0.36 1.27 15.77
C GLU A 110 -0.54 0.12 15.28
N TYR A 111 -1.74 0.43 14.80
CA TYR A 111 -2.71 -0.58 14.37
C TYR A 111 -2.18 -1.50 13.26
N PHE A 112 -1.55 -0.93 12.23
CA PHE A 112 -1.05 -1.73 11.11
C PHE A 112 0.28 -2.42 11.40
N TYR A 113 1.09 -1.91 12.33
CA TYR A 113 2.28 -2.61 12.78
C TYR A 113 1.90 -3.85 13.60
N GLU A 114 0.98 -3.73 14.57
CA GLU A 114 0.55 -4.86 15.40
C GLU A 114 -0.08 -6.00 14.59
N LEU A 115 -0.82 -5.68 13.52
CA LEU A 115 -1.55 -6.68 12.75
C LEU A 115 -0.74 -7.33 11.63
N TYR A 116 0.18 -6.59 11.01
CA TYR A 116 0.85 -7.04 9.78
C TYR A 116 2.37 -7.11 9.88
N ASP A 117 2.98 -6.61 10.98
CA ASP A 117 4.43 -6.62 11.25
C ASP A 117 5.28 -6.27 10.03
N THR A 118 4.83 -5.26 9.26
CA THR A 118 5.58 -4.83 8.09
C THR A 118 6.56 -3.74 8.49
N GLU A 119 7.80 -3.87 8.04
CA GLU A 119 8.85 -2.85 8.18
C GLU A 119 8.39 -1.46 7.69
N LEU A 120 7.37 -1.42 6.82
CA LEU A 120 6.71 -0.21 6.36
C LEU A 120 6.22 0.66 7.53
N PHE A 121 5.64 0.08 8.59
CA PHE A 121 5.12 0.82 9.74
C PHE A 121 6.09 0.92 10.93
N LYS A 122 7.26 0.31 10.85
CA LYS A 122 8.22 0.15 11.96
C LYS A 122 8.78 1.46 12.55
N ILE A 123 8.65 2.59 11.86
CA ILE A 123 8.94 3.92 12.47
C ILE A 123 8.09 4.14 13.77
N ALA A 124 7.04 3.34 13.97
CA ALA A 124 6.30 3.18 15.23
C ALA A 124 7.17 2.84 16.46
N GLU A 125 8.25 2.06 16.32
CA GLU A 125 9.04 1.56 17.46
C GLU A 125 9.66 2.69 18.32
N GLU A 126 9.81 3.90 17.78
CA GLU A 126 10.36 5.07 18.50
C GLU A 126 9.33 6.18 18.80
N ASN A 127 8.02 5.95 18.59
CA ASN A 127 6.99 7.01 18.62
C ASN A 127 7.31 8.20 17.70
N LYS A 128 8.09 7.96 16.64
CA LYS A 128 8.44 8.98 15.66
C LYS A 128 7.50 8.84 14.47
N THR A 129 6.97 9.96 14.02
CA THR A 129 6.27 10.04 12.74
C THR A 129 7.06 10.98 11.84
N VAL A 130 6.62 11.11 10.58
CA VAL A 130 7.17 12.12 9.66
C VAL A 130 7.14 13.53 10.27
N LEU A 131 6.22 13.80 11.21
CA LEU A 131 6.15 15.09 11.93
C LEU A 131 7.42 15.43 12.70
N SER A 132 8.17 14.43 13.17
CA SER A 132 9.40 14.64 13.95
C SER A 132 10.52 15.31 13.15
N VAL A 133 10.42 15.28 11.82
CA VAL A 133 11.39 15.86 10.89
C VAL A 133 10.80 16.99 10.05
N LEU A 134 9.59 17.46 10.37
CA LEU A 134 9.01 18.66 9.76
C LEU A 134 9.44 19.93 10.50
N ASP A 135 9.52 21.04 9.76
CA ASP A 135 9.55 22.36 10.38
C ASP A 135 8.28 22.56 11.22
N SER A 136 8.46 22.91 12.51
CA SER A 136 7.37 22.97 13.50
C SER A 136 6.57 24.28 13.49
N SER A 137 6.83 25.19 12.56
CA SER A 137 6.04 26.41 12.37
C SER A 137 4.57 26.09 12.06
N SER A 138 3.65 26.90 12.60
CA SER A 138 2.20 26.73 12.42
C SER A 138 1.79 26.64 10.95
N ASP A 139 2.42 27.46 10.11
CA ASP A 139 2.11 27.54 8.68
C ASP A 139 2.52 26.27 7.96
N ASN A 140 3.70 25.72 8.29
CA ASN A 140 4.18 24.47 7.68
C ASN A 140 3.36 23.26 8.12
N ILE A 141 2.98 23.19 9.40
CA ILE A 141 2.11 22.12 9.91
C ILE A 141 0.71 22.20 9.30
N SER A 142 0.15 23.41 9.15
CA SER A 142 -1.14 23.60 8.49
C SER A 142 -1.07 23.22 7.02
N LEU A 143 0.00 23.59 6.32
CA LEU A 143 0.25 23.17 4.95
C LEU A 143 0.29 21.63 4.84
N PHE A 144 1.06 20.96 5.69
CA PHE A 144 1.13 19.50 5.70
C PHE A 144 -0.23 18.84 5.96
N TYR A 145 -1.02 19.40 6.89
CA TYR A 145 -2.37 18.93 7.18
C TYR A 145 -3.28 19.01 5.95
N GLU A 146 -3.33 20.16 5.27
CA GLU A 146 -4.13 20.34 4.06
C GLU A 146 -3.69 19.42 2.92
N LYS A 147 -2.37 19.31 2.69
CA LYS A 147 -1.83 18.42 1.65
C LYS A 147 -2.12 16.95 1.94
N LEU A 148 -2.01 16.53 3.20
CA LEU A 148 -2.32 15.16 3.59
C LEU A 148 -3.81 14.86 3.39
N LYS A 149 -4.73 15.74 3.78
CA LYS A 149 -6.17 15.58 3.52
C LYS A 149 -6.49 15.42 2.04
N LEU A 150 -5.89 16.26 1.21
CA LEU A 150 -6.06 16.23 -0.24
C LEU A 150 -5.59 14.89 -0.81
N ILE A 151 -4.39 14.44 -0.43
CA ILE A 151 -3.79 13.20 -0.91
C ILE A 151 -4.58 11.99 -0.44
N LEU A 152 -5.07 11.97 0.80
CA LEU A 152 -5.91 10.89 1.29
C LEU A 152 -7.30 10.90 0.63
N GLY A 153 -7.76 12.03 0.10
CA GLY A 153 -9.11 12.20 -0.44
C GLY A 153 -10.19 12.25 0.63
N VAL A 154 -9.89 12.85 1.80
CA VAL A 154 -10.83 12.93 2.92
C VAL A 154 -11.82 14.09 2.76
N GLU A 155 -11.47 15.13 1.99
CA GLU A 155 -12.41 16.21 1.68
C GLU A 155 -13.36 15.83 0.54
N TYR A 156 -14.65 15.91 0.82
CA TYR A 156 -15.73 15.93 -0.17
C TYR A 156 -16.15 17.39 -0.41
N GLY A 157 -15.50 18.07 -1.36
CA GLY A 157 -15.90 19.42 -1.82
C GLY A 157 -16.17 19.40 -3.32
N GLU A 158 -17.14 20.15 -3.82
CA GLU A 158 -17.61 20.11 -5.22
C GLU A 158 -16.52 20.04 -6.30
N PRO A 159 -16.78 19.37 -7.44
CA PRO A 159 -15.82 19.22 -8.52
C PRO A 159 -15.45 20.57 -9.14
N SER A 160 -14.36 21.15 -8.65
CA SER A 160 -13.60 22.11 -9.44
C SER A 160 -12.84 21.35 -10.53
N SER A 161 -12.68 21.98 -11.69
CA SER A 161 -12.04 21.43 -12.89
C SER A 161 -10.54 21.13 -12.75
N SER A 162 -9.98 21.20 -11.54
CA SER A 162 -8.57 20.92 -11.22
C SER A 162 -8.40 19.98 -10.01
N TRP A 163 -9.45 19.25 -9.61
CA TRP A 163 -9.36 18.33 -8.48
C TRP A 163 -8.47 17.13 -8.78
N VAL A 164 -7.34 17.04 -8.06
CA VAL A 164 -6.48 15.86 -7.97
C VAL A 164 -7.17 14.80 -7.12
N ARG A 165 -7.45 13.62 -7.70
CA ARG A 165 -8.04 12.50 -6.94
C ARG A 165 -7.12 12.10 -5.79
N GLY A 166 -7.70 11.78 -4.63
CA GLY A 166 -6.98 11.23 -3.48
C GLY A 166 -6.94 9.70 -3.49
N ILE A 167 -6.09 9.11 -2.67
CA ILE A 167 -5.85 7.66 -2.55
C ILE A 167 -7.17 6.91 -2.38
N THR A 168 -8.05 7.36 -1.49
CA THR A 168 -9.28 6.63 -1.18
C THR A 168 -10.28 6.54 -2.34
N GLN A 169 -10.09 7.35 -3.38
CA GLN A 169 -10.95 7.41 -4.58
C GLN A 169 -10.52 6.44 -5.69
N PHE A 170 -9.41 5.71 -5.51
CA PHE A 170 -8.92 4.71 -6.46
C PHE A 170 -9.28 3.27 -6.04
N ASN A 171 -9.45 2.40 -7.03
CA ASN A 171 -9.79 1.00 -6.86
C ASN A 171 -8.52 0.12 -6.80
N PHE A 172 -8.04 -0.10 -5.58
CA PHE A 172 -6.85 -0.91 -5.34
C PHE A 172 -7.03 -2.42 -5.48
N ARG A 173 -8.23 -2.94 -5.79
CA ARG A 173 -8.37 -4.38 -6.10
C ARG A 173 -7.63 -4.81 -7.36
N ARG A 174 -7.35 -3.86 -8.24
CA ARG A 174 -6.62 -4.09 -9.49
C ARG A 174 -5.13 -3.78 -9.35
N ILE A 175 -4.63 -3.57 -8.14
CA ILE A 175 -3.20 -3.40 -7.94
C ILE A 175 -2.50 -4.70 -8.31
N ASP A 176 -1.60 -4.62 -9.27
CA ASP A 176 -0.77 -5.73 -9.70
C ASP A 176 0.69 -5.30 -9.81
N GLU A 177 1.54 -6.27 -10.11
CA GLU A 177 2.99 -6.11 -10.22
C GLU A 177 3.37 -5.02 -11.24
N ASP A 178 2.61 -4.89 -12.34
CA ASP A 178 2.88 -3.89 -13.38
C ASP A 178 2.53 -2.47 -12.89
N VAL A 179 1.45 -2.30 -12.12
CA VAL A 179 1.10 -1.02 -11.50
C VAL A 179 2.14 -0.59 -10.47
N LEU A 180 2.58 -1.53 -9.63
CA LEU A 180 3.62 -1.27 -8.61
C LEU A 180 4.97 -0.98 -9.26
N GLY A 181 5.36 -1.78 -10.26
CA GLY A 181 6.61 -1.66 -11.00
C GLY A 181 6.71 -0.34 -11.75
N LYS A 182 5.70 0.01 -12.56
CA LYS A 182 5.66 1.30 -13.27
C LYS A 182 5.65 2.49 -12.33
N SER A 183 4.97 2.38 -11.18
CA SER A 183 5.00 3.43 -10.16
C SER A 183 6.46 3.62 -9.73
N TYR A 184 7.09 2.55 -9.24
CA TYR A 184 8.47 2.59 -8.77
C TYR A 184 9.46 3.10 -9.82
N GLU A 185 9.40 2.62 -11.06
CA GLU A 185 10.25 3.10 -12.17
C GLU A 185 10.04 4.58 -12.44
N THR A 186 8.78 5.02 -12.57
CA THR A 186 8.45 6.41 -12.89
C THR A 186 8.93 7.35 -11.79
N PHE A 187 8.76 6.98 -10.51
CA PHE A 187 9.26 7.77 -9.40
C PHE A 187 10.79 7.76 -9.33
N LEU A 188 11.44 6.60 -9.40
CA LEU A 188 12.89 6.51 -9.25
C LEU A 188 13.65 7.13 -10.42
N ALA A 189 13.17 6.96 -11.65
CA ALA A 189 13.80 7.52 -12.85
C ALA A 189 13.75 9.05 -12.89
N GLU A 190 12.63 9.67 -12.51
CA GLU A 190 12.49 11.14 -12.50
C GLU A 190 13.29 11.80 -11.37
N ILE A 191 13.42 11.11 -10.23
CA ILE A 191 14.04 11.66 -9.02
C ILE A 191 15.54 11.43 -8.96
N ARG A 192 16.02 10.20 -9.19
CA ARG A 192 17.41 9.83 -8.90
C ARG A 192 18.35 10.13 -10.06
N LYS A 193 17.81 10.44 -11.25
CA LYS A 193 18.56 10.45 -12.53
C LYS A 193 19.36 9.16 -12.76
N GLU A 194 19.03 8.09 -12.05
CA GLU A 194 19.67 6.78 -12.17
C GLU A 194 19.03 6.07 -13.36
N GLN A 195 19.74 6.08 -14.49
CA GLN A 195 19.38 5.26 -15.64
C GLN A 195 19.73 3.81 -15.31
N GLY A 196 18.73 2.94 -15.12
CA GLY A 196 18.98 1.51 -14.92
C GLY A 196 17.93 0.72 -14.14
N ILE A 197 16.99 1.39 -13.45
CA ILE A 197 15.91 0.73 -12.73
C ILE A 197 14.76 0.52 -13.72
N TYR A 198 14.69 -0.68 -14.30
CA TYR A 198 13.63 -1.10 -15.20
C TYR A 198 12.91 -2.28 -14.58
N TYR A 199 11.61 -2.13 -14.42
CA TYR A 199 10.77 -3.22 -13.94
C TYR A 199 10.67 -4.27 -15.05
N THR A 200 10.77 -5.53 -14.65
CA THR A 200 10.67 -6.65 -15.58
C THR A 200 9.20 -6.92 -15.86
N PRO A 201 8.71 -6.79 -17.11
CA PRO A 201 7.30 -7.00 -17.40
C PRO A 201 6.79 -8.38 -16.98
N LYS A 202 5.53 -8.47 -16.55
CA LYS A 202 4.89 -9.71 -16.09
C LYS A 202 5.09 -10.93 -16.99
N TYR A 203 5.07 -10.75 -18.33
CA TYR A 203 5.25 -11.87 -19.25
C TYR A 203 6.67 -12.46 -19.20
N ILE A 204 7.68 -11.65 -18.87
CA ILE A 204 9.06 -12.08 -18.68
C ILE A 204 9.21 -12.78 -17.32
N THR A 205 8.70 -12.19 -16.24
CA THR A 205 8.76 -12.82 -14.91
C THR A 205 8.03 -14.16 -14.90
N GLN A 206 6.86 -14.24 -15.53
CA GLN A 206 6.10 -15.47 -15.72
C GLN A 206 6.90 -16.52 -16.51
N PHE A 207 7.57 -16.12 -17.60
CA PHE A 207 8.42 -17.02 -18.37
C PHE A 207 9.57 -17.60 -17.53
N ILE A 208 10.22 -16.76 -16.72
CA ILE A 208 11.31 -17.18 -15.81
C ILE A 208 10.76 -18.18 -14.78
N ILE A 209 9.65 -17.87 -14.12
CA ILE A 209 9.01 -18.74 -13.12
C ILE A 209 8.64 -20.10 -13.73
N ASP A 210 7.96 -20.10 -14.88
CA ASP A 210 7.52 -21.31 -15.56
C ASP A 210 8.69 -22.22 -15.96
N ASN A 211 9.85 -21.63 -16.25
CA ASN A 211 11.03 -22.35 -16.67
C ASN A 211 12.01 -22.70 -15.56
N THR A 212 11.85 -22.16 -14.35
CA THR A 212 12.77 -22.36 -13.21
C THR A 212 12.03 -22.89 -11.98
N ILE A 213 11.44 -22.01 -11.18
CA ILE A 213 10.81 -22.30 -9.88
C ILE A 213 9.69 -23.33 -10.03
N LYS A 214 8.81 -23.14 -11.01
CA LYS A 214 7.64 -24.00 -11.21
C LYS A 214 8.01 -25.44 -11.52
N LYS A 215 9.09 -25.66 -12.28
CA LYS A 215 9.59 -27.01 -12.58
C LYS A 215 10.06 -27.71 -11.31
N LYS A 216 10.77 -27.00 -10.42
CA LYS A 216 11.23 -27.55 -9.14
C LYS A 216 10.06 -27.84 -8.19
N ILE A 217 9.14 -26.89 -8.03
CA ILE A 217 7.96 -27.06 -7.18
C ILE A 217 7.08 -28.22 -7.65
N ARG A 218 6.91 -28.42 -8.97
CA ARG A 218 6.14 -29.56 -9.51
C ARG A 218 6.70 -30.92 -9.08
N LEU A 219 8.03 -31.07 -9.04
CA LEU A 219 8.65 -32.33 -8.59
C LEU A 219 8.28 -32.67 -7.14
N ILE A 220 7.99 -31.64 -6.32
CA ILE A 220 7.59 -31.79 -4.93
C ILE A 220 6.08 -32.07 -4.80
N ILE A 221 5.26 -31.33 -5.55
CA ILE A 221 3.79 -31.37 -5.39
C ILE A 221 3.12 -32.52 -6.15
N GLU A 222 3.58 -32.83 -7.37
CA GLU A 222 2.92 -33.84 -8.23
C GLU A 222 2.84 -35.25 -7.61
N PRO A 223 3.83 -35.73 -6.82
CA PRO A 223 3.74 -37.03 -6.16
C PRO A 223 2.72 -37.11 -5.01
N ILE A 224 2.37 -35.98 -4.38
CA ILE A 224 1.62 -35.94 -3.11
C ILE A 224 0.27 -36.67 -3.19
N PRO A 225 -0.61 -36.44 -4.19
CA PRO A 225 -1.91 -37.11 -4.25
C PRO A 225 -1.81 -38.63 -4.27
N LYS A 226 -0.88 -39.17 -5.06
CA LYS A 226 -0.65 -40.63 -5.15
C LYS A 226 -0.13 -41.19 -3.82
N LEU A 227 0.80 -40.49 -3.17
CA LEU A 227 1.33 -40.91 -1.87
C LEU A 227 0.25 -40.88 -0.78
N LEU A 228 -0.68 -39.94 -0.83
CA LEU A 228 -1.85 -39.90 0.05
C LEU A 228 -2.78 -41.11 -0.17
N GLU A 229 -3.08 -41.45 -1.43
CA GLU A 229 -3.87 -42.65 -1.77
C GLU A 229 -3.20 -43.94 -1.26
N GLU A 230 -1.88 -44.02 -1.39
CA GLU A 230 -1.06 -45.14 -0.89
C GLU A 230 -0.83 -45.10 0.64
N LYS A 231 -1.39 -44.10 1.34
CA LYS A 231 -1.24 -43.87 2.80
C LYS A 231 0.21 -43.73 3.26
N LYS A 232 1.08 -43.23 2.38
CA LYS A 232 2.50 -42.95 2.66
C LYS A 232 2.68 -41.57 3.29
N PHE A 233 2.09 -41.39 4.47
CA PHE A 233 2.03 -40.09 5.14
C PHE A 233 3.40 -39.51 5.49
N LYS A 234 4.40 -40.36 5.78
CA LYS A 234 5.76 -39.90 6.05
C LYS A 234 6.39 -39.25 4.82
N GLU A 235 6.28 -39.89 3.66
CA GLU A 235 6.81 -39.37 2.39
C GLU A 235 6.10 -38.06 1.99
N VAL A 236 4.79 -37.95 2.25
CA VAL A 236 4.04 -36.70 2.07
C VAL A 236 4.56 -35.59 2.99
N LEU A 237 4.80 -35.90 4.27
CA LEU A 237 5.33 -34.92 5.23
C LEU A 237 6.72 -34.44 4.82
N ASP A 238 7.58 -35.34 4.33
CA ASP A 238 8.92 -35.00 3.85
C ASP A 238 8.85 -34.03 2.65
N LEU A 239 7.96 -34.28 1.68
CA LEU A 239 7.74 -33.38 0.53
C LEU A 239 7.16 -32.01 0.95
N ILE A 240 6.22 -31.99 1.91
CA ILE A 240 5.68 -30.74 2.45
C ILE A 240 6.78 -29.94 3.15
N ASN A 241 7.63 -30.59 3.94
CA ASN A 241 8.76 -29.93 4.59
C ASN A 241 9.75 -29.38 3.55
N GLU A 242 10.05 -30.14 2.49
CA GLU A 242 10.88 -29.66 1.38
C GLU A 242 10.29 -28.39 0.72
N LEU A 243 8.96 -28.34 0.55
CA LEU A 243 8.28 -27.15 0.03
C LEU A 243 8.43 -25.94 0.97
N PHE A 244 8.30 -26.14 2.28
CA PHE A 244 8.47 -25.06 3.27
C PHE A 244 9.92 -24.57 3.39
N GLU A 245 10.90 -25.44 3.14
CA GLU A 245 12.31 -25.09 3.14
C GLU A 245 12.81 -24.51 1.79
N PHE A 246 11.97 -24.54 0.75
CA PHE A 246 12.32 -24.04 -0.57
C PHE A 246 12.56 -22.52 -0.54
N LYS A 247 13.77 -22.10 -0.89
CA LYS A 247 14.19 -20.68 -0.91
C LYS A 247 14.37 -20.19 -2.34
N VAL A 248 13.80 -19.03 -2.63
CA VAL A 248 14.04 -18.28 -3.86
C VAL A 248 14.96 -17.11 -3.55
N LEU A 249 16.01 -16.94 -4.35
CA LEU A 249 16.90 -15.79 -4.28
C LEU A 249 16.81 -15.03 -5.60
N ASP A 250 16.37 -13.79 -5.53
CA ASP A 250 16.56 -12.81 -6.58
C ASP A 250 17.61 -11.78 -6.09
N PRO A 251 18.86 -11.85 -6.58
CA PRO A 251 19.92 -10.96 -6.13
C PRO A 251 19.77 -9.51 -6.65
N ALA A 252 18.80 -9.26 -7.54
CA ALA A 252 18.56 -7.94 -8.15
C ALA A 252 17.04 -7.72 -8.36
N CYS A 253 16.27 -7.88 -7.29
CA CYS A 253 14.80 -7.81 -7.30
C CYS A 253 14.20 -6.41 -7.54
N GLY A 254 15.01 -5.44 -7.97
CA GLY A 254 14.69 -4.02 -8.07
C GLY A 254 15.82 -3.14 -7.57
#